data_AF-A0A562TCX2-F1
#
_entry.id   AF-A0A562TCX2-F1
#
_cell.length_a   1.000
_cell.length_b   1.000
_cell.length_c   1.000
_cell.angle_alpha   90.00
_cell.angle_beta   90.00
_cell.angle_gamma   90.00
#
_symmetry.space_group_name_H-M   'P 1'
#
loop_
_entity.id
_entity.type
_entity.pdbx_description
1 polymer ?
#
loop_
_entity_poly.entity_id
_entity_poly.type
_entity_poly.pdbx_seq_one_letter_code
_entity_poly.pdbx_strand_id
1 'polypeptide(L)'
;MRNNLNHSAPLQKLWALSLLVMLALPSYAQEPQARLDVHLQNNDQREQLTRDQLLRLIAEHNVAKWIFTKKITIAGGRKVVPHSHPVLTLNTRHIKDDELLLATFIHEQLHWFIDSHPSKQAAYERLKALYPDPPARFPEGSGGITDTYYHIIICYLEFKALQQLLGELKAWQVIKFWQQDHYRWIYSTVLEDRYRLEELVQDLDLDI
;
A
#
# COMPACT_ATOMS: atom_id res chain seq x y z
N MET A 1 -78.71 41.71 -25.76
CA MET A 1 -78.52 42.57 -26.96
C MET A 1 -77.06 42.51 -27.36
N ARG A 2 -76.82 42.36 -28.67
CA ARG A 2 -75.50 42.33 -29.32
C ARG A 2 -74.73 43.65 -29.12
N ASN A 3 -73.40 43.62 -28.97
CA ASN A 3 -72.46 43.91 -30.06
C ASN A 3 -71.00 44.00 -29.58
N ASN A 4 -70.12 43.57 -30.49
CA ASN A 4 -68.66 43.55 -30.48
C ASN A 4 -68.00 44.91 -30.20
N LEU A 5 -66.72 44.89 -29.80
CA LEU A 5 -65.62 45.35 -30.65
C LEU A 5 -64.24 44.88 -30.13
N ASN A 6 -63.46 44.37 -31.07
CA ASN A 6 -62.08 43.87 -30.98
C ASN A 6 -61.08 44.91 -30.49
N HIS A 7 -60.01 44.47 -29.83
CA HIS A 7 -58.65 44.94 -30.10
C HIS A 7 -57.64 43.79 -29.90
N SER A 8 -56.62 43.82 -30.75
CA SER A 8 -55.76 42.72 -31.16
C SER A 8 -54.39 42.65 -30.47
N ALA A 9 -53.91 41.41 -30.29
CA ALA A 9 -52.52 40.91 -30.36
C ALA A 9 -51.51 41.18 -29.20
N PRO A 10 -50.40 40.41 -29.07
CA PRO A 10 -50.00 39.16 -29.74
C PRO A 10 -49.56 38.00 -28.81
N LEU A 11 -49.43 36.82 -29.42
CA LEU A 11 -48.77 35.61 -28.89
C LEU A 11 -47.35 35.88 -28.37
N GLN A 12 -47.04 35.38 -27.18
CA GLN A 12 -45.67 35.02 -26.80
C GLN A 12 -45.57 33.49 -26.70
N LYS A 13 -44.86 32.90 -27.67
CA LYS A 13 -44.46 31.49 -27.66
C LYS A 13 -43.37 31.31 -26.60
N LEU A 14 -43.68 30.61 -25.52
CA LEU A 14 -42.69 30.12 -24.56
C LEU A 14 -41.92 28.97 -25.20
N TRP A 15 -40.66 29.22 -25.56
CA TRP A 15 -39.69 28.18 -25.89
C TRP A 15 -39.17 27.59 -24.57
N ALA A 16 -39.60 26.39 -24.21
CA ALA A 16 -38.98 25.63 -23.13
C ALA A 16 -37.66 25.05 -23.66
N LEU A 17 -36.54 25.66 -23.26
CA LEU A 17 -35.20 25.15 -23.53
C LEU A 17 -34.83 24.18 -22.38
N SER A 18 -34.98 22.88 -22.62
CA SER A 18 -34.50 21.85 -21.70
C SER A 18 -32.97 21.78 -21.77
N LEU A 19 -32.28 22.31 -20.74
CA LEU A 19 -30.83 22.22 -20.62
C LEU A 19 -30.47 20.84 -20.03
N LEU A 20 -30.08 19.89 -20.89
CA LEU A 20 -29.54 18.60 -20.46
C LEU A 20 -28.06 18.81 -20.06
N VAL A 21 -27.78 18.98 -18.78
CA VAL A 21 -26.41 19.01 -18.25
C VAL A 21 -25.89 17.58 -18.20
N MET A 22 -25.16 17.14 -19.23
CA MET A 22 -24.35 15.92 -19.14
C MET A 22 -23.15 16.21 -18.24
N LEU A 23 -23.19 15.70 -17.01
CA LEU A 23 -22.02 15.57 -16.16
C LEU A 23 -21.05 14.60 -16.84
N ALA A 24 -20.06 15.13 -17.55
CA ALA A 24 -18.90 14.37 -17.97
C ALA A 24 -18.12 13.99 -16.70
N LEU A 25 -18.32 12.77 -16.21
CA LEU A 25 -17.42 12.20 -15.21
C LEU A 25 -16.05 12.07 -15.89
N PRO A 26 -14.96 12.57 -15.28
CA PRO A 26 -13.64 12.29 -15.80
C PRO A 26 -13.43 10.77 -15.79
N SER A 27 -13.32 10.16 -16.97
CA SER A 27 -12.75 8.83 -17.09
C SER A 27 -11.31 8.95 -16.64
N TYR A 28 -11.03 8.56 -15.39
CA TYR A 28 -9.67 8.26 -14.98
C TYR A 28 -9.17 7.15 -15.90
N ALA A 29 -8.30 7.51 -16.85
CA ALA A 29 -7.57 6.51 -17.61
C ALA A 29 -6.82 5.67 -16.57
N GLN A 30 -7.18 4.40 -16.44
CA GLN A 30 -6.40 3.45 -15.66
C GLN A 30 -5.05 3.34 -16.38
N GLU A 31 -3.99 3.89 -15.76
CA GLU A 31 -2.62 3.60 -16.15
C GLU A 31 -2.45 2.08 -16.28
N PRO A 32 -1.79 1.55 -17.32
CA PRO A 32 -1.60 0.12 -17.48
C PRO A 32 -0.90 -0.42 -16.24
N GLN A 33 -1.65 -1.15 -15.42
CA GLN A 33 -1.11 -1.71 -14.20
C GLN A 33 0.09 -2.58 -14.55
N ALA A 34 1.21 -2.35 -13.86
CA ALA A 34 2.43 -3.11 -14.09
C ALA A 34 2.13 -4.60 -13.95
N ARG A 35 2.17 -5.33 -15.08
CA ARG A 35 1.92 -6.77 -15.08
C ARG A 35 3.00 -7.46 -14.25
N LEU A 36 2.57 -8.09 -13.15
CA LEU A 36 3.45 -8.90 -12.30
C LEU A 36 3.63 -10.29 -12.91
N ASP A 37 4.84 -10.82 -12.78
CA ASP A 37 5.21 -12.18 -13.13
C ASP A 37 5.20 -13.03 -11.86
N VAL A 38 4.09 -13.75 -11.64
CA VAL A 38 3.84 -14.51 -10.41
C VAL A 38 3.98 -16.01 -10.67
N HIS A 39 5.05 -16.59 -10.15
CA HIS A 39 5.37 -18.01 -10.19
C HIS A 39 4.85 -18.74 -8.94
N LEU A 40 4.41 -19.99 -9.10
CA LEU A 40 3.99 -20.85 -7.98
C LEU A 40 5.09 -21.89 -7.72
N GLN A 41 5.61 -21.97 -6.50
CA GLN A 41 6.75 -22.84 -6.20
C GLN A 41 6.41 -24.33 -6.41
N ASN A 42 5.24 -24.77 -5.95
CA ASN A 42 4.82 -26.18 -5.99
C ASN A 42 3.55 -26.40 -6.84
N ASN A 43 2.94 -25.33 -7.36
CA ASN A 43 1.67 -25.33 -8.09
C ASN A 43 0.48 -25.88 -7.28
N ASP A 44 0.51 -25.76 -5.96
CA ASP A 44 -0.57 -26.25 -5.10
C ASP A 44 -1.77 -25.28 -5.03
N GLN A 45 -2.91 -25.77 -4.53
CA GLN A 45 -4.15 -24.99 -4.46
C GLN A 45 -4.01 -23.72 -3.58
N ARG A 46 -3.22 -23.77 -2.50
CA ARG A 46 -3.03 -22.62 -1.61
C ARG A 46 -2.20 -21.54 -2.29
N GLU A 47 -1.17 -21.94 -3.04
CA GLU A 47 -0.36 -21.03 -3.84
C GLU A 47 -1.21 -20.35 -4.92
N GLN A 48 -2.04 -21.11 -5.64
CA GLN A 48 -2.98 -20.58 -6.63
C GLN A 48 -3.95 -19.56 -6.01
N LEU A 49 -4.58 -19.91 -4.88
CA LEU A 49 -5.48 -19.00 -4.17
C LEU A 49 -4.79 -17.71 -3.73
N THR A 50 -3.55 -17.80 -3.23
CA THR A 50 -2.77 -16.64 -2.80
C THR A 50 -2.38 -15.76 -3.99
N ARG A 51 -1.98 -16.35 -5.13
CA ARG A 51 -1.73 -15.59 -6.37
C ARG A 51 -2.99 -14.86 -6.83
N ASP A 52 -4.11 -15.55 -6.90
CA ASP A 52 -5.36 -14.98 -7.40
C ASP A 52 -5.85 -13.85 -6.47
N GLN A 53 -5.72 -14.03 -5.15
CA GLN A 53 -5.95 -12.98 -4.15
C GLN A 53 -5.02 -11.78 -4.36
N LEU A 54 -3.71 -12.01 -4.51
CA LEU A 54 -2.73 -10.95 -4.76
C LEU A 54 -3.06 -10.15 -6.03
N LEU A 55 -3.31 -10.85 -7.15
CA LEU A 55 -3.63 -10.21 -8.43
C LEU A 55 -4.92 -9.39 -8.35
N ARG A 56 -5.92 -9.86 -7.61
CA ARG A 56 -7.13 -9.09 -7.33
C ARG A 56 -6.81 -7.84 -6.52
N LEU A 57 -6.04 -7.95 -5.45
CA LEU A 57 -5.67 -6.79 -4.61
C LEU A 57 -4.90 -5.74 -5.40
N ILE A 58 -3.99 -6.18 -6.25
CA ILE A 58 -3.28 -5.28 -7.16
C ILE A 58 -4.30 -4.58 -8.05
N ALA A 59 -5.22 -5.29 -8.72
CA ALA A 59 -6.24 -4.66 -9.56
C ALA A 59 -7.16 -3.67 -8.82
N GLU A 60 -7.48 -3.94 -7.56
CA GLU A 60 -8.36 -3.11 -6.73
C GLU A 60 -7.67 -1.88 -6.14
N HIS A 61 -6.36 -1.94 -5.91
CA HIS A 61 -5.58 -0.89 -5.25
C HIS A 61 -4.56 -0.24 -6.19
N ASN A 62 -4.43 1.08 -6.16
CA ASN A 62 -3.40 1.79 -6.93
C ASN A 62 -2.00 1.62 -6.29
N VAL A 63 -1.41 0.42 -6.42
CA VAL A 63 -0.13 0.07 -5.81
C VAL A 63 1.10 0.44 -6.66
N ALA A 64 0.91 1.06 -7.82
CA ALA A 64 1.93 1.16 -8.87
C ALA A 64 3.27 1.74 -8.39
N LYS A 65 3.24 2.73 -7.51
CA LYS A 65 4.44 3.39 -6.99
C LYS A 65 5.25 2.56 -5.99
N TRP A 66 4.69 1.49 -5.46
CA TRP A 66 5.39 0.53 -4.60
C TRP A 66 5.86 -0.72 -5.37
N ILE A 67 5.83 -0.71 -6.71
CA ILE A 67 6.30 -1.83 -7.54
C ILE A 67 7.77 -1.65 -7.93
N PHE A 68 8.70 -2.14 -7.10
CA PHE A 68 10.15 -2.13 -7.30
C PHE A 68 10.69 -3.41 -7.96
N THR A 69 10.06 -4.56 -7.71
CA THR A 69 10.24 -5.79 -8.50
C THR A 69 8.91 -6.27 -9.08
N LYS A 70 8.98 -6.99 -10.19
CA LYS A 70 7.83 -7.63 -10.85
C LYS A 70 7.84 -9.15 -10.74
N LYS A 71 8.95 -9.73 -10.29
CA LYS A 71 9.13 -11.19 -10.18
C LYS A 71 8.74 -11.61 -8.78
N ILE A 72 7.71 -12.44 -8.68
CA ILE A 72 7.13 -12.89 -7.42
C ILE A 72 7.03 -14.40 -7.44
N THR A 73 7.41 -15.03 -6.33
CA THR A 73 7.14 -16.45 -6.07
C THR A 73 6.10 -16.55 -4.95
N ILE A 74 5.09 -17.38 -5.15
CA ILE A 74 4.20 -17.82 -4.07
C ILE A 74 4.63 -19.21 -3.64
N ALA A 75 4.99 -19.35 -2.36
CA ALA A 75 5.51 -20.59 -1.81
C ALA A 75 4.63 -21.11 -0.66
N GLY A 76 4.13 -22.32 -0.83
CA GLY A 76 3.36 -23.06 0.16
C GLY A 76 4.23 -23.62 1.29
N GLY A 77 3.63 -23.74 2.49
CA GLY A 77 4.25 -24.41 3.62
C GLY A 77 4.32 -23.55 4.89
N ARG A 78 4.18 -24.21 6.05
CA ARG A 78 4.13 -23.55 7.36
C ARG A 78 5.44 -22.89 7.80
N LYS A 79 6.56 -23.23 7.16
CA LYS A 79 7.91 -22.72 7.47
C LYS A 79 8.39 -21.68 6.47
N VAL A 80 7.60 -21.35 5.44
CA VAL A 80 7.96 -20.34 4.46
C VAL A 80 7.80 -18.97 5.12
N VAL A 81 8.92 -18.28 5.28
CA VAL A 81 8.97 -16.88 5.72
C VAL A 81 9.01 -16.01 4.45
N PRO A 82 8.12 -15.01 4.33
CA PRO A 82 8.20 -14.04 3.25
C PRO A 82 9.56 -13.35 3.23
N HIS A 83 10.06 -13.04 2.05
CA HIS A 83 11.34 -12.35 1.88
C HIS A 83 11.44 -11.71 0.49
N SER A 84 12.22 -10.65 0.39
CA SER A 84 12.38 -9.86 -0.83
C SER A 84 13.43 -10.43 -1.79
N HIS A 85 14.50 -11.05 -1.28
CA HIS A 85 15.68 -11.45 -2.05
C HIS A 85 15.96 -12.95 -2.04
N PRO A 86 16.50 -13.52 -3.13
CA PRO A 86 16.85 -12.87 -4.41
C PRO A 86 15.63 -12.63 -5.33
N VAL A 87 14.49 -13.23 -4.99
CA VAL A 87 13.19 -13.02 -5.65
C VAL A 87 12.16 -12.83 -4.54
N LEU A 88 11.25 -11.88 -4.72
CA LEU A 88 10.21 -11.63 -3.75
C LEU A 88 9.35 -12.88 -3.60
N THR A 89 9.30 -13.43 -2.40
CA THR A 89 8.58 -14.64 -2.07
C THR A 89 7.53 -14.33 -1.02
N LEU A 90 6.27 -14.64 -1.31
CA LEU A 90 5.17 -14.59 -0.35
C LEU A 90 4.77 -16.01 0.06
N ASN A 91 4.35 -16.17 1.31
CA ASN A 91 3.80 -17.43 1.79
C ASN A 91 2.27 -17.46 1.64
N THR A 92 1.67 -18.61 1.96
CA THR A 92 0.21 -18.81 1.84
C THR A 92 -0.54 -18.59 3.16
N ARG A 93 0.03 -17.89 4.15
CA ARG A 93 -0.56 -17.79 5.49
C ARG A 93 -1.77 -16.84 5.56
N HIS A 94 -1.87 -15.91 4.61
CA HIS A 94 -2.90 -14.86 4.55
C HIS A 94 -4.02 -15.10 3.54
N ILE A 95 -4.27 -16.36 3.17
CA ILE A 95 -5.43 -16.71 2.34
C ILE A 95 -6.70 -16.21 3.04
N LYS A 96 -7.52 -15.42 2.32
CA LYS A 96 -8.73 -14.74 2.79
C LYS A 96 -8.51 -13.56 3.75
N ASP A 97 -7.27 -13.16 3.99
CA ASP A 97 -6.92 -11.94 4.71
C ASP A 97 -6.22 -10.98 3.75
N ASP A 98 -7.02 -10.12 3.14
CA ASP A 98 -6.58 -9.20 2.09
C ASP A 98 -5.61 -8.14 2.61
N GLU A 99 -5.88 -7.62 3.80
CA GLU A 99 -5.11 -6.53 4.40
C GLU A 99 -3.71 -7.02 4.79
N LEU A 100 -3.62 -8.22 5.39
CA LEU A 100 -2.32 -8.79 5.75
C LEU A 100 -1.52 -9.30 4.54
N LEU A 101 -2.19 -9.81 3.50
CA LEU A 101 -1.50 -10.19 2.26
C LEU A 101 -0.94 -8.94 1.55
N LEU A 102 -1.74 -7.88 1.44
CA LEU A 102 -1.30 -6.61 0.85
C LEU A 102 -0.14 -6.00 1.64
N ALA A 103 -0.23 -5.99 2.97
CA ALA A 103 0.84 -5.51 3.85
C ALA A 103 2.14 -6.28 3.65
N THR A 104 2.08 -7.62 3.65
CA THR A 104 3.26 -8.47 3.38
C THR A 104 3.86 -8.16 2.00
N PHE A 105 3.01 -8.03 0.98
CA PHE A 105 3.49 -7.68 -0.36
C PHE A 105 4.21 -6.32 -0.39
N ILE A 106 3.61 -5.29 0.18
CA ILE A 106 4.21 -3.95 0.24
C ILE A 106 5.50 -3.96 1.06
N HIS A 107 5.54 -4.66 2.19
CA HIS A 107 6.74 -4.83 3.02
C HIS A 107 7.90 -5.38 2.19
N GLU A 108 7.68 -6.50 1.50
CA GLU A 108 8.75 -7.12 0.69
C GLU A 108 9.16 -6.26 -0.52
N GLN A 109 8.27 -5.45 -1.06
CA GLN A 109 8.61 -4.48 -2.09
C GLN A 109 9.47 -3.34 -1.55
N LEU A 110 9.22 -2.87 -0.32
CA LEU A 110 9.96 -1.79 0.32
C LEU A 110 11.41 -2.18 0.67
N HIS A 111 11.70 -3.47 0.88
CA HIS A 111 13.08 -3.95 0.95
C HIS A 111 13.87 -3.60 -0.32
N TRP A 112 13.31 -3.85 -1.52
CA TRP A 112 13.96 -3.49 -2.78
C TRP A 112 14.17 -1.98 -2.94
N PHE A 113 13.21 -1.18 -2.47
CA PHE A 113 13.33 0.27 -2.46
C PHE A 113 14.51 0.73 -1.60
N ILE A 114 14.51 0.34 -0.32
CA ILE A 114 15.56 0.75 0.62
C ILE A 114 16.93 0.27 0.16
N ASP A 115 17.03 -0.97 -0.34
CA ASP A 115 18.30 -1.53 -0.80
C ASP A 115 18.93 -0.78 -1.97
N SER A 116 18.11 -0.16 -2.82
CA SER A 116 18.58 0.63 -3.96
C SER A 116 18.64 2.13 -3.69
N HIS A 117 18.14 2.61 -2.54
CA HIS A 117 18.05 4.04 -2.26
C HIS A 117 19.40 4.65 -1.88
N PRO A 118 19.81 5.80 -2.46
CA PRO A 118 21.09 6.44 -2.15
C PRO A 118 21.22 6.82 -0.67
N SER A 119 20.11 7.18 -0.01
CA SER A 119 20.08 7.57 1.40
C SER A 119 20.11 6.40 2.39
N LYS A 120 20.17 5.13 1.94
CA LYS A 120 20.14 3.94 2.82
C LYS A 120 21.13 4.03 3.98
N GLN A 121 22.38 4.36 3.69
CA GLN A 121 23.43 4.44 4.72
C GLN A 121 23.20 5.62 5.68
N ALA A 122 22.76 6.78 5.17
CA ALA A 122 22.45 7.93 6.00
C ALA A 122 21.28 7.64 6.96
N ALA A 123 20.27 6.91 6.48
CA ALA A 123 19.14 6.48 7.28
C ALA A 123 19.56 5.52 8.41
N TYR A 124 20.44 4.57 8.11
CA TYR A 124 21.03 3.68 9.11
C TYR A 124 21.78 4.45 10.21
N GLU A 125 22.66 5.39 9.86
CA GLU A 125 23.42 6.16 10.86
C GLU A 125 22.50 7.04 11.72
N ARG A 126 21.47 7.67 11.12
CA ARG A 126 20.51 8.49 11.86
C ARG A 126 19.68 7.66 12.82
N LEU A 127 19.18 6.50 12.39
CA LEU A 127 18.46 5.58 13.27
C LEU A 127 19.33 5.06 14.42
N LYS A 128 20.58 4.73 14.14
CA LYS A 128 21.54 4.29 15.18
C LYS A 128 21.79 5.35 16.23
N ALA A 129 21.80 6.63 15.84
CA ALA A 129 21.89 7.73 16.79
C ALA A 129 20.60 7.91 17.61
N LEU A 130 19.43 7.68 17.02
CA LEU A 130 18.13 7.81 17.69
C LEU A 130 17.84 6.66 18.66
N TYR A 131 18.25 5.43 18.31
CA TYR A 131 17.93 4.22 19.07
C TYR A 131 19.21 3.42 19.33
N PRO A 132 20.04 3.81 20.32
CA PRO A 132 21.39 3.27 20.49
C PRO A 132 21.47 1.79 20.93
N ASP A 133 20.41 1.24 21.51
CA ASP A 133 20.38 -0.14 22.02
C ASP A 133 19.11 -0.89 21.56
N PRO A 134 18.96 -1.16 20.24
CA PRO A 134 17.79 -1.85 19.73
C PRO A 134 17.93 -3.36 19.94
N PRO A 135 16.81 -4.09 20.09
CA PRO A 135 16.85 -5.54 20.12
C PRO A 135 17.32 -6.11 18.78
N ALA A 136 18.22 -7.09 18.82
CA ALA A 136 18.74 -7.72 17.61
C ALA A 136 17.89 -8.92 17.15
N ARG A 137 17.32 -9.70 18.07
CA ARG A 137 16.73 -11.02 17.76
C ARG A 137 15.20 -10.94 17.68
N PHE A 138 14.65 -11.84 16.86
CA PHE A 138 13.21 -12.11 16.87
C PHE A 138 12.73 -12.54 18.27
N PRO A 139 11.47 -12.22 18.65
CA PRO A 139 10.49 -11.49 17.85
C PRO A 139 10.60 -9.97 17.98
N GLU A 140 11.52 -9.44 18.79
CA GLU A 140 11.61 -7.98 19.05
C GLU A 140 12.31 -7.24 17.91
N GLY A 141 13.48 -7.73 17.48
CA GLY A 141 14.25 -7.25 16.34
C GLY A 141 14.18 -8.18 15.13
N SER A 142 15.16 -8.05 14.21
CA SER A 142 15.10 -8.70 12.89
C SER A 142 16.18 -9.75 12.60
N GLY A 143 16.81 -10.32 13.64
CA GLY A 143 17.86 -11.33 13.48
C GLY A 143 19.28 -10.74 13.44
N GLY A 144 19.41 -9.40 13.45
CA GLY A 144 20.66 -8.66 13.55
C GLY A 144 20.37 -7.19 13.88
N ILE A 145 21.34 -6.49 14.50
CA ILE A 145 21.18 -5.06 14.85
C ILE A 145 21.00 -4.22 13.58
N THR A 146 21.82 -4.47 12.56
CA THR A 146 21.73 -3.76 11.28
C THR A 146 20.38 -3.97 10.61
N ASP A 147 19.89 -5.21 10.57
CA ASP A 147 18.60 -5.56 10.00
C ASP A 147 17.46 -4.90 10.78
N THR A 148 17.55 -4.86 12.12
CA THR A 148 16.56 -4.18 12.96
C THR A 148 16.43 -2.70 12.57
N TYR A 149 17.53 -1.97 12.35
CA TYR A 149 17.44 -0.57 11.94
C TYR A 149 16.76 -0.41 10.57
N TYR A 150 17.14 -1.21 9.56
CA TYR A 150 16.48 -1.11 8.26
C TYR A 150 14.98 -1.43 8.34
N HIS A 151 14.60 -2.39 9.19
CA HIS A 151 13.19 -2.71 9.40
C HIS A 151 12.40 -1.59 10.08
N ILE A 152 13.00 -0.70 10.86
CA ILE A 152 12.28 0.49 11.38
C ILE A 152 11.76 1.36 10.23
N ILE A 153 12.61 1.67 9.25
CA ILE A 153 12.20 2.49 8.10
C ILE A 153 11.23 1.72 7.20
N ILE A 154 11.51 0.44 6.93
CA ILE A 154 10.63 -0.38 6.07
C ILE A 154 9.24 -0.49 6.68
N CYS A 155 9.12 -0.83 7.97
CA CYS A 155 7.83 -0.92 8.67
C CYS A 155 7.13 0.45 8.77
N TYR A 156 7.87 1.56 8.87
CA TYR A 156 7.28 2.89 8.83
C TYR A 156 6.71 3.23 7.43
N LEU A 157 7.47 2.98 6.37
CA LEU A 157 7.01 3.18 4.99
C LEU A 157 5.85 2.25 4.65
N GLU A 158 5.84 1.02 5.17
CA GLU A 158 4.72 0.08 5.07
C GLU A 158 3.47 0.69 5.70
N PHE A 159 3.58 1.25 6.92
CA PHE A 159 2.45 1.91 7.57
C PHE A 159 1.91 3.08 6.73
N LYS A 160 2.80 3.95 6.20
CA LYS A 160 2.40 5.08 5.33
C LYS A 160 1.75 4.61 4.04
N ALA A 161 2.24 3.53 3.44
CA ALA A 161 1.66 2.94 2.24
C ALA A 161 0.26 2.39 2.53
N LEU A 162 0.10 1.65 3.63
CA LEU A 162 -1.20 1.12 4.04
C LEU A 162 -2.20 2.22 4.37
N GLN A 163 -1.78 3.33 4.97
CA GLN A 163 -2.65 4.49 5.19
C GLN A 163 -3.21 5.04 3.87
N GLN A 164 -2.37 5.11 2.83
CA GLN A 164 -2.80 5.57 1.50
C GLN A 164 -3.69 4.55 0.77
N LEU A 165 -3.43 3.25 0.95
CA LEU A 165 -4.12 2.17 0.24
C LEU A 165 -5.44 1.73 0.89
N LEU A 166 -5.49 1.73 2.22
CA LEU A 166 -6.58 1.17 3.03
C LEU A 166 -7.27 2.21 3.92
N GLY A 167 -6.66 3.38 4.12
CA GLY A 167 -7.09 4.37 5.08
C GLY A 167 -6.55 4.12 6.50
N GLU A 168 -6.65 5.15 7.35
CA GLU A 168 -6.02 5.21 8.67
C GLU A 168 -6.35 4.01 9.58
N LEU A 169 -7.65 3.70 9.71
CA LEU A 169 -8.12 2.69 10.68
C LEU A 169 -7.58 1.29 10.34
N LYS A 170 -7.68 0.90 9.07
CA LYS A 170 -7.22 -0.41 8.59
C LYS A 170 -5.70 -0.53 8.65
N ALA A 171 -4.99 0.51 8.22
CA ALA A 171 -3.54 0.55 8.33
C ALA A 171 -3.08 0.35 9.80
N TRP A 172 -3.72 1.04 10.74
CA TRP A 172 -3.41 0.89 12.16
C TRP A 172 -3.72 -0.52 12.68
N GLN A 173 -4.84 -1.12 12.28
CA GLN A 173 -5.20 -2.49 12.66
C GLN A 173 -4.18 -3.52 12.17
N VAL A 174 -3.71 -3.37 10.92
CA VAL A 174 -2.66 -4.22 10.34
C VAL A 174 -1.35 -4.10 11.12
N ILE A 175 -0.88 -2.87 11.34
CA ILE A 175 0.38 -2.65 12.07
C ILE A 175 0.27 -3.14 13.52
N LYS A 176 -0.89 -2.98 14.17
CA LYS A 176 -1.14 -3.54 15.51
C LYS A 176 -1.15 -5.06 15.53
N PHE A 177 -1.71 -5.70 14.51
CA PHE A 177 -1.63 -7.15 14.37
C PHE A 177 -0.15 -7.58 14.30
N TRP A 178 0.64 -6.93 13.43
CA TRP A 178 2.04 -7.26 13.26
C TRP A 178 2.89 -7.01 14.50
N GLN A 179 2.60 -5.95 15.26
CA GLN A 179 3.22 -5.64 16.56
C GLN A 179 3.14 -6.82 17.57
N GLN A 180 2.20 -7.76 17.41
CA GLN A 180 2.07 -8.94 18.28
C GLN A 180 2.70 -10.22 17.68
N ASP A 181 2.95 -10.24 16.37
CA ASP A 181 3.44 -11.42 15.62
C ASP A 181 4.97 -11.47 15.61
N HIS A 182 5.62 -10.48 15.02
CA HIS A 182 7.07 -10.38 14.84
C HIS A 182 7.49 -8.90 14.79
N TYR A 183 8.79 -8.60 14.83
CA TYR A 183 9.31 -7.22 14.86
C TYR A 183 8.63 -6.33 15.92
N ARG A 184 8.32 -6.89 17.08
CA ARG A 184 7.40 -6.28 18.05
C ARG A 184 7.88 -4.91 18.53
N TRP A 185 9.14 -4.82 18.92
CA TRP A 185 9.76 -3.55 19.29
C TRP A 185 9.83 -2.57 18.11
N ILE A 186 10.10 -3.06 16.89
CA ILE A 186 10.15 -2.24 15.68
C ILE A 186 8.77 -1.61 15.40
N TYR A 187 7.69 -2.41 15.37
CA TYR A 187 6.34 -1.87 15.16
C TYR A 187 5.88 -0.97 16.31
N SER A 188 6.33 -1.24 17.55
CA SER A 188 6.10 -0.32 18.67
C SER A 188 6.75 1.03 18.41
N THR A 189 8.01 1.02 17.98
CA THR A 189 8.77 2.22 17.61
C THR A 189 8.08 2.98 16.47
N VAL A 190 7.60 2.28 15.43
CA VAL A 190 6.87 2.91 14.31
C VAL A 190 5.62 3.65 14.78
N LEU A 191 4.87 3.08 15.72
CA LEU A 191 3.64 3.66 16.23
C LEU A 191 3.89 4.81 17.22
N GLU A 192 4.91 4.68 18.08
CA GLU A 192 5.21 5.63 19.15
C GLU A 192 5.98 6.85 18.63
N ASP A 193 6.95 6.64 17.73
CA ASP A 193 7.86 7.68 17.23
C ASP A 193 7.48 8.17 15.82
N ARG A 194 6.20 8.03 15.43
CA ARG A 194 5.73 8.30 14.05
C ARG A 194 6.20 9.64 13.48
N TYR A 195 6.08 10.73 14.25
CA TYR A 195 6.47 12.07 13.78
C TYR A 195 7.98 12.21 13.57
N ARG A 196 8.79 11.57 14.43
CA ARG A 196 10.25 11.58 14.31
C ARG A 196 10.72 10.77 13.10
N LEU A 197 10.04 9.65 12.83
CA LEU A 197 10.30 8.83 11.64
C LEU A 197 9.83 9.55 10.36
N GLU A 198 8.73 10.30 10.42
CA GLU A 198 8.26 11.14 9.31
C GLU A 198 9.29 12.20 8.93
N GLU A 199 9.82 12.94 9.90
CA GLU A 199 10.88 13.92 9.68
C GLU A 199 12.13 13.27 9.08
N LEU A 200 12.56 12.11 9.60
CA LEU A 200 13.72 11.38 9.07
C LEU A 200 13.52 10.98 7.62
N VAL A 201 12.34 10.47 7.26
CA VAL A 201 12.03 10.01 5.91
C VAL A 201 11.96 11.18 4.93
N GLN A 202 11.36 12.30 5.34
CA GLN A 202 11.30 13.53 4.54
C GLN A 202 12.70 14.11 4.29
N ASP A 203 13.51 14.24 5.34
CA ASP A 203 14.86 14.81 5.24
C ASP A 203 15.81 13.99 4.35
N LEU A 204 15.54 12.69 4.20
CA LEU A 204 16.36 11.74 3.45
C LEU A 204 15.76 11.40 2.08
N ASP A 205 14.70 12.09 1.67
CA ASP A 205 13.96 11.88 0.42
C ASP A 205 13.51 10.41 0.25
N LEU A 206 13.05 9.78 1.33
CA LEU A 206 12.61 8.37 1.37
C LEU A 206 11.08 8.21 1.19
N ASP A 207 10.33 9.31 1.06
CA ASP A 207 8.89 9.28 0.85
C ASP A 207 8.53 8.84 -0.59
N ILE A 208 7.47 8.03 -0.72
CA ILE A 208 6.95 7.50 -1.99
C ILE A 208 5.46 7.79 -2.13
#